data_AF-A0A5C1AQX7-F1
#
_entry.id   AF-A0A5C1AQX7-F1
#
_cell.length_a   1.000
_cell.length_b   1.000
_cell.length_c   1.000
_cell.angle_alpha   90.00
_cell.angle_beta   90.00
_cell.angle_gamma   90.00
#
_symmetry.space_group_name_H-M   'P 1'
#
loop_
_entity.id
_entity.type
_entity.pdbx_description
1 polymer ?
#
loop_
_entity_poly.entity_id
_entity_poly.type
_entity_poly.pdbx_seq_one_letter_code
_entity_poly.pdbx_strand_id
1 'polypeptide(L)'
;MASEENRRELDEKVTALVAIRFGGDYRAAFARYDANGDGVISKDELKALLADAGIGSGLTRWAWANGIIEAVDTNRDGVIDWAEFEAVFQPTGG
;
A
#
# COMPACT_ATOMS: atom_id res chain seq x y z
N MET A 1 6.32 -12.30 11.20
CA MET A 1 6.91 -12.78 9.92
C MET A 1 5.80 -12.79 8.89
N ALA A 2 5.60 -11.68 8.19
CA ALA A 2 4.80 -11.70 6.97
C ALA A 2 5.61 -12.49 5.95
N SER A 3 5.07 -13.63 5.51
CA SER A 3 5.68 -14.48 4.48
C SER A 3 5.95 -13.64 3.24
N GLU A 4 7.10 -13.80 2.59
CA GLU A 4 7.47 -13.07 1.36
C GLU A 4 6.38 -13.14 0.27
N GLU A 5 5.57 -14.20 0.30
CA GLU A 5 4.38 -14.40 -0.53
C GLU A 5 3.33 -13.29 -0.39
N ASN A 6 3.04 -12.84 0.85
CA ASN A 6 2.12 -11.73 1.09
C ASN A 6 2.64 -10.42 0.51
N ARG A 7 3.95 -10.19 0.58
CA ARG A 7 4.57 -8.98 0.02
C ARG A 7 4.49 -8.97 -1.50
N ARG A 8 4.73 -10.13 -2.13
CA ARG A 8 4.69 -10.27 -3.58
C ARG A 8 3.28 -10.15 -4.15
N GLU A 9 2.30 -10.79 -3.50
CA GLU A 9 0.90 -10.66 -3.91
C GLU A 9 0.40 -9.22 -3.77
N LEU A 10 0.83 -8.53 -2.70
CA LEU A 10 0.48 -7.12 -2.52
C LEU A 10 1.07 -6.25 -3.63
N ASP A 11 2.38 -6.36 -3.88
CA ASP A 11 3.06 -5.54 -4.87
C ASP A 11 2.41 -5.65 -6.25
N GLU A 12 2.09 -6.88 -6.67
CA GLU A 12 1.41 -7.16 -7.93
C GLU A 12 0.01 -6.55 -7.97
N LYS A 13 -0.78 -6.71 -6.89
CA LYS A 13 -2.15 -6.21 -6.85
C LYS A 13 -2.22 -4.70 -6.73
N VAL A 14 -1.34 -4.08 -5.94
CA VAL A 14 -1.26 -2.62 -5.81
C VAL A 14 -0.81 -2.02 -7.13
N THR A 15 0.24 -2.55 -7.76
CA THR A 15 0.69 -2.11 -9.08
C THR A 15 -0.41 -2.27 -10.13
N ALA A 16 -1.10 -3.41 -10.17
CA ALA A 16 -2.23 -3.63 -11.08
C ALA A 16 -3.38 -2.66 -10.81
N LEU A 17 -3.72 -2.39 -9.55
CA LEU A 17 -4.77 -1.44 -9.18
C LEU A 17 -4.42 -0.02 -9.61
N VAL A 18 -3.17 0.40 -9.40
CA VAL A 18 -2.64 1.70 -9.83
C VAL A 18 -2.68 1.81 -11.35
N ALA A 19 -2.23 0.78 -12.07
CA ALA A 19 -2.29 0.72 -13.52
C ALA A 19 -3.72 0.79 -14.05
N ILE A 20 -4.65 0.03 -13.47
CA ILE A 20 -6.04 -0.08 -13.94
C ILE A 20 -6.86 1.17 -13.62
N ARG A 21 -6.74 1.74 -12.41
CA ARG A 21 -7.57 2.87 -11.97
C ARG A 21 -6.95 4.24 -12.21
N PHE A 22 -5.62 4.33 -12.20
CA PHE A 22 -4.88 5.59 -12.27
C PHE A 22 -3.93 5.64 -13.47
N GLY A 23 -3.93 4.63 -14.34
CA GLY A 23 -3.07 4.61 -15.54
C GLY A 23 -1.58 4.49 -15.24
N GLY A 24 -1.21 4.01 -14.06
CA GLY A 24 0.19 3.96 -13.61
C GLY A 24 0.63 5.21 -12.86
N ASP A 25 -0.28 6.15 -12.58
CA ASP A 25 0.01 7.32 -11.76
C ASP A 25 -0.06 6.96 -10.26
N TYR A 26 1.10 6.58 -9.72
CA TYR A 26 1.28 6.26 -8.31
C TYR A 26 0.96 7.45 -7.39
N ARG A 27 1.18 8.68 -7.86
CA ARG A 27 0.90 9.89 -7.08
C ARG A 27 -0.60 10.13 -6.96
N ALA A 28 -1.33 9.95 -8.06
CA ALA A 28 -2.79 10.02 -8.06
C ALA A 28 -3.40 8.89 -7.22
N ALA A 29 -2.82 7.69 -7.27
CA ALA A 29 -3.24 6.59 -6.42
C ALA A 29 -3.01 6.90 -4.93
N PHE A 30 -1.81 7.35 -4.57
CA PHE A 30 -1.48 7.74 -3.20
C PHE A 30 -2.45 8.80 -2.67
N ALA A 31 -2.64 9.89 -3.42
CA ALA A 31 -3.57 10.96 -3.07
C ALA A 31 -5.05 10.51 -2.99
N ARG A 32 -5.42 9.41 -3.63
CA ARG A 32 -6.77 8.86 -3.53
C ARG A 32 -6.98 8.04 -2.26
N TYR A 33 -5.92 7.47 -1.71
CA TYR A 33 -5.97 6.66 -0.49
C TYR A 33 -5.64 7.45 0.76
N ASP A 34 -4.77 8.46 0.64
CA ASP A 34 -4.61 9.56 1.60
C ASP A 34 -5.91 10.39 1.64
N ALA A 35 -6.85 9.95 2.46
CA ALA A 35 -8.20 10.48 2.51
C ALA A 35 -8.26 11.76 3.36
N ASN A 36 -7.36 11.86 4.34
CA ASN A 36 -7.22 13.04 5.19
C ASN A 36 -6.30 14.12 4.58
N GLY A 37 -5.52 13.79 3.55
CA GLY A 37 -4.65 14.71 2.82
C GLY A 37 -3.41 15.12 3.61
N ASP A 38 -2.95 14.28 4.53
CA ASP A 38 -1.79 14.57 5.39
C ASP A 38 -0.45 14.17 4.74
N GLY A 39 -0.50 13.56 3.56
CA GLY A 39 0.67 13.13 2.80
C GLY A 39 1.24 11.79 3.25
N VAL A 40 0.54 11.06 4.12
CA VAL A 40 0.89 9.71 4.57
C VAL A 40 -0.31 8.78 4.46
N ILE A 41 -0.08 7.49 4.24
CA ILE A 41 -1.15 6.49 4.29
C ILE A 41 -1.11 5.84 5.66
N SER A 42 -2.12 6.15 6.47
CA SER A 42 -2.31 5.53 7.76
C SER A 42 -2.76 4.08 7.65
N LYS A 43 -2.55 3.32 8.72
CA LYS A 43 -2.96 1.91 8.83
C LYS A 43 -4.46 1.69 8.58
N ASP A 44 -5.31 2.66 8.89
CA ASP A 44 -6.75 2.59 8.61
C ASP A 44 -7.10 2.95 7.15
N GLU A 45 -6.37 3.87 6.53
CA GLU A 45 -6.52 4.21 5.12
C GLU A 45 -6.05 3.08 4.22
N LEU A 46 -4.94 2.43 4.58
CA LEU A 46 -4.47 1.23 3.91
C LEU A 46 -5.50 0.08 4.00
N LYS A 47 -6.19 -0.08 5.13
CA LYS A 47 -7.29 -1.06 5.22
C LYS A 47 -8.43 -0.69 4.27
N ALA A 48 -8.77 0.59 4.14
CA ALA A 48 -9.79 1.02 3.18
C ALA A 48 -9.37 0.74 1.73
N LEU A 49 -8.09 0.98 1.40
CA LEU A 49 -7.48 0.62 0.12
C LEU A 49 -7.61 -0.89 -0.15
N LEU A 50 -7.16 -1.73 0.78
CA LEU A 50 -7.24 -3.19 0.64
C LEU A 50 -8.69 -3.67 0.49
N ALA A 51 -9.64 -2.99 1.15
CA ALA A 51 -11.06 -3.26 0.99
C ALA A 51 -11.54 -2.98 -0.43
N ASP A 52 -11.19 -1.82 -0.96
CA ASP A 52 -11.58 -1.35 -2.28
C ASP A 52 -10.90 -2.15 -3.41
N ALA A 53 -9.68 -2.61 -3.16
CA ALA A 53 -8.92 -3.51 -4.02
C ALA A 53 -9.43 -4.96 -3.99
N GLY A 54 -10.36 -5.30 -3.10
CA GLY A 54 -10.88 -6.67 -2.93
C GLY A 54 -9.84 -7.65 -2.35
N ILE A 55 -8.85 -7.15 -1.62
CA ILE A 55 -7.77 -7.94 -1.03
C ILE A 55 -8.17 -8.36 0.39
N GLY A 56 -8.23 -9.69 0.60
CA GLY A 56 -8.51 -10.33 1.89
C GLY A 56 -9.98 -10.24 2.35
N SER A 57 -10.36 -11.17 3.23
CA SER A 57 -11.59 -11.09 4.01
C SER A 57 -11.34 -10.25 5.28
N GLY A 58 -12.40 -9.74 5.94
CA GLY A 58 -12.27 -8.68 6.96
C GLY A 58 -11.18 -8.91 8.04
N LEU A 59 -11.02 -10.15 8.52
CA LEU A 59 -9.99 -10.52 9.51
C LEU A 59 -8.58 -10.59 8.90
N THR A 60 -8.43 -11.11 7.67
CA THR A 60 -7.15 -11.11 6.96
C THR A 60 -6.73 -9.68 6.64
N ARG A 61 -7.66 -8.78 6.31
CA ARG A 61 -7.32 -7.40 5.96
C ARG A 61 -6.53 -6.65 7.04
N TRP A 62 -6.84 -6.90 8.32
CA TRP A 62 -6.09 -6.29 9.43
C TRP A 62 -4.67 -6.84 9.54
N ALA A 63 -4.52 -8.17 9.46
CA ALA A 63 -3.21 -8.82 9.50
C ALA A 63 -2.34 -8.42 8.30
N TRP A 64 -2.96 -8.29 7.12
CA TRP A 64 -2.32 -7.81 5.91
C TRP A 64 -1.90 -6.35 6.06
N ALA A 65 -2.82 -5.44 6.43
CA ALA A 65 -2.46 -4.03 6.64
C ALA A 65 -1.29 -3.87 7.63
N ASN A 66 -1.28 -4.61 8.73
CA ASN A 66 -0.15 -4.63 9.66
C ASN A 66 1.15 -5.12 9.01
N GLY A 67 1.11 -6.28 8.36
CA GLY A 67 2.29 -6.86 7.74
C GLY A 67 2.83 -6.05 6.57
N ILE A 68 1.95 -5.32 5.86
CA ILE A 68 2.32 -4.40 4.79
C ILE A 68 3.04 -3.19 5.37
N ILE A 69 2.45 -2.55 6.40
CA ILE A 69 3.13 -1.45 7.08
C ILE A 69 4.48 -1.94 7.58
N GLU A 70 4.56 -3.04 8.32
CA GLU A 70 5.86 -3.59 8.76
C GLU A 70 6.86 -3.90 7.63
N ALA A 71 6.41 -4.10 6.39
CA ALA A 71 7.27 -4.37 5.24
C ALA A 71 7.67 -3.13 4.42
N VAL A 72 6.89 -2.04 4.53
CA VAL A 72 7.05 -0.80 3.75
C VAL A 72 7.57 0.34 4.64
N ASP A 73 7.00 0.46 5.84
CA ASP A 73 7.36 1.39 6.90
C ASP A 73 8.78 1.09 7.38
N THR A 74 9.72 1.80 6.76
CA THR A 74 11.15 1.70 6.99
C THR A 74 11.54 2.54 8.20
N ASN A 75 10.87 3.67 8.38
CA ASN A 75 11.13 4.61 9.46
C ASN A 75 10.48 4.17 10.81
N ARG A 76 9.53 3.23 10.76
CA ARG A 76 8.74 2.65 11.86
C ARG A 76 7.83 3.64 12.59
N ASP A 77 7.29 4.61 11.87
CA ASP A 77 6.33 5.58 12.39
C ASP A 77 4.87 5.08 12.38
N GLY A 78 4.63 3.92 11.77
CA GLY A 78 3.32 3.27 11.69
C GLY A 78 2.42 3.78 10.58
N VAL A 79 2.93 4.65 9.70
CA VAL A 79 2.29 5.13 8.47
C VAL A 79 3.17 4.80 7.27
N ILE A 80 2.70 5.07 6.06
CA ILE A 80 3.50 4.95 4.84
C ILE A 80 3.57 6.32 4.20
N ASP A 81 4.75 6.93 4.22
CA ASP A 81 4.96 8.21 3.54
C ASP A 81 5.18 8.02 2.03
N TRP A 82 5.10 9.12 1.28
CA TRP A 82 5.31 9.09 -0.18
C TRP A 82 6.66 8.49 -0.58
N ALA A 83 7.74 8.78 0.16
CA ALA A 83 9.07 8.29 -0.16
C ALA A 83 9.17 6.77 0.06
N GLU A 84 8.52 6.24 1.10
CA GLU A 84 8.41 4.81 1.33
C GLU A 84 7.55 4.11 0.27
N PHE A 85 6.44 4.75 -0.11
CA PHE A 85 5.57 4.23 -1.16
C PHE A 85 6.27 4.15 -2.52
N GLU A 86 6.95 5.21 -2.96
CA GLU A 86 7.69 5.19 -4.22
C GLU A 86 8.87 4.20 -4.17
N ALA A 87 9.58 4.09 -3.05
CA ALA A 87 10.69 3.14 -2.91
C ALA A 87 10.25 1.67 -3.03
N VAL A 88 9.01 1.35 -2.66
CA VAL A 88 8.47 -0.01 -2.75
C VAL A 88 7.78 -0.27 -4.09
N PHE A 89 6.93 0.65 -4.55
CA PHE A 89 6.04 0.42 -5.69
C PHE A 89 6.53 1.02 -7.01
N GLN A 90 7.48 1.96 -6.96
CA GLN A 90 8.30 2.29 -8.11
C GLN A 90 9.64 1.57 -7.95
N PRO A 91 9.81 0.35 -8.49
CA PRO A 91 11.14 -0.17 -8.68
C PRO A 91 11.84 0.83 -9.58
N THR A 92 12.72 1.65 -9.01
CA THR A 92 13.54 2.60 -9.75
C THR A 92 14.17 1.85 -10.91
N GLY A 93 13.69 2.16 -12.12
CA GLY A 93 14.30 1.72 -13.35
C GLY A 93 15.72 2.28 -13.40
N GLY A 94 16.67 1.43 -13.05
CA GLY A 94 18.06 1.52 -13.51
C GLY A 94 18.23 0.73 -14.80
#